data_AF-B9XDH9-F1
#
_entry.id   AF-B9XDH9-F1
#
_cell.length_a   1.000
_cell.length_b   1.000
_cell.length_c   1.000
_cell.angle_alpha   90.00
_cell.angle_beta   90.00
_cell.angle_gamma   90.00
#
_symmetry.space_group_name_H-M   'P 1'
#
loop_
_entity.id
_entity.type
_entity.pdbx_description
1 polymer ?
#
loop_
_entity_poly.entity_id
_entity_poly.type
_entity_poly.pdbx_seq_one_letter_code
_entity_poly.pdbx_strand_id
1 'polypeptide(L)'
;MSLEVSILTLVAFVWGTFFYRGHLLGDDETYNRKWLVKWTIKGVIFPLVLWTIFNSGISSRLPPIFTFSNSPNWWIRTSGQVSPGVSMVATYWGAITLAWWLVVVVMRSEKESRKDFLLASFIWCALVTPIAGLILYSGGLPTLGYAAVIWMLPLVHSSISLLVEEKTAPMYSRAVAAMKFGKYAEAEVEVIRELEKCQTDFQGWMMLAELYANHFHDIKEAERTISGLIEEPEMTATQVAIALHRLADWELKLCENPIAARKVLEQICKRYPDTHLAKMAWLRINQIPESSEEYKEQQKVKTVRMPALSGGLLGSGDGEARKMDVNVATLQANQCVEKLKQDPNDVEVREQLARILAEQLGSVLAAMEQMELLISMPEQSEKKIPEWLSLMASWQIKYRSDHAAARKILERLIHDYAASPQAFTAQRHIHLMEEEERIQKRKAAEVNAKPKVRLAV
;
A
#
# COMPACT_ATOMS: atom_id res chain seq x y z
N MET A 1 34.11 52.09 3.53
CA MET A 1 33.93 50.68 3.92
C MET A 1 35.09 50.32 4.84
N SER A 2 34.86 49.67 5.97
CA SER A 2 35.97 49.18 6.81
C SER A 2 36.53 47.88 6.20
N LEU A 3 37.81 47.61 6.45
CA LEU A 3 38.48 46.40 5.97
C LEU A 3 37.77 45.12 6.43
N GLU A 4 37.23 45.12 7.65
CA GLU A 4 36.44 44.01 8.21
C GLU A 4 35.23 43.68 7.35
N VAL A 5 34.46 44.69 6.93
CA VAL A 5 33.30 44.47 6.06
C VAL A 5 33.74 43.95 4.69
N SER A 6 34.84 44.44 4.14
CA SER A 6 35.37 43.93 2.87
C SER A 6 35.83 42.47 2.96
N ILE A 7 36.48 42.07 4.06
CA ILE A 7 36.88 40.68 4.31
C ILE A 7 35.64 39.80 4.48
N LEU A 8 34.64 40.24 5.25
CA LEU A 8 33.37 39.51 5.40
C LEU A 8 32.66 39.33 4.06
N THR A 9 32.62 40.37 3.20
CA THR A 9 32.06 40.22 1.86
C THR A 9 32.82 39.21 1.01
N LEU A 10 34.15 39.19 1.09
CA LEU A 10 34.96 38.21 0.38
C LEU A 10 34.67 36.79 0.85
N VAL A 11 34.63 36.57 2.18
CA VAL A 11 34.31 35.27 2.77
C VAL A 11 32.91 34.82 2.36
N ALA A 12 31.93 35.72 2.39
CA ALA A 12 30.55 35.41 1.99
C ALA A 12 30.46 34.99 0.51
N PHE A 13 31.15 35.67 -0.41
CA PHE A 13 31.15 35.28 -1.82
C PHE A 13 31.88 33.96 -2.06
N VAL A 14 33.04 33.76 -1.46
CA VAL A 14 33.77 32.49 -1.57
C VAL A 14 32.90 31.36 -1.00
N TRP A 15 32.39 31.49 0.22
CA TRP A 15 31.50 30.51 0.84
C TRP A 15 30.28 30.22 -0.03
N GLY A 16 29.60 31.27 -0.51
CA GLY A 16 28.43 31.14 -1.39
C GLY A 16 28.76 30.30 -2.63
N THR A 17 29.87 30.59 -3.33
CA THR A 17 30.25 29.81 -4.51
C THR A 17 30.52 28.33 -4.22
N PHE A 18 31.09 28.00 -3.05
CA PHE A 18 31.28 26.62 -2.61
C PHE A 18 29.95 25.94 -2.24
N PHE A 19 29.04 26.68 -1.60
CA PHE A 19 27.70 26.22 -1.26
C PHE A 19 26.86 25.89 -2.50
N TYR A 20 26.81 26.83 -3.47
CA TYR A 20 26.10 26.64 -4.73
C TYR A 20 26.71 25.52 -5.58
N ARG A 21 28.03 25.34 -5.55
CA ARG A 21 28.70 24.22 -6.21
C ARG A 21 28.16 22.86 -5.73
N GLY A 22 28.06 22.68 -4.41
CA GLY A 22 27.59 21.41 -3.84
C GLY A 22 26.17 21.06 -4.27
N HIS A 23 25.31 22.07 -4.42
CA HIS A 23 23.91 21.87 -4.81
C HIS A 23 23.72 21.74 -6.34
N LEU A 24 24.56 22.37 -7.16
CA LEU A 24 24.38 22.43 -8.61
C LEU A 24 25.06 21.29 -9.40
N LEU A 25 26.13 20.69 -8.87
CA LEU A 25 26.93 19.71 -9.63
C LEU A 25 26.87 18.27 -9.12
N GLY A 26 26.25 18.01 -7.96
CA GLY A 26 26.28 16.68 -7.34
C GLY A 26 27.71 16.20 -7.00
N ASP A 27 27.82 14.97 -6.48
CA ASP A 27 29.09 14.36 -6.07
C ASP A 27 29.98 13.91 -7.24
N ASP A 28 29.49 14.02 -8.48
CA ASP A 28 30.23 13.67 -9.67
C ASP A 28 31.28 14.76 -10.01
N GLU A 29 32.48 14.50 -9.50
CA GLU A 29 33.80 14.76 -10.07
C GLU A 29 34.73 15.54 -9.14
N THR A 30 35.77 14.82 -8.70
CA THR A 30 36.99 15.37 -8.11
C THR A 30 37.69 16.41 -9.00
N TYR A 31 37.40 16.41 -10.32
CA TYR A 31 37.89 17.37 -11.31
C TYR A 31 37.42 18.82 -11.00
N ASN A 32 36.15 18.99 -10.63
CA ASN A 32 35.56 20.31 -10.40
C ASN A 32 36.09 20.99 -9.13
N ARG A 33 36.50 20.20 -8.11
CA ARG A 33 37.11 20.76 -6.88
C ARG A 33 38.47 21.39 -7.15
N LYS A 34 39.32 20.69 -7.89
CA LYS A 34 40.66 21.18 -8.23
C LYS A 34 40.58 22.40 -9.16
N TRP A 35 39.62 22.40 -10.08
CA TRP A 35 39.37 23.55 -10.95
C TRP A 35 38.94 24.79 -10.15
N LEU A 36 37.95 24.67 -9.25
CA LEU A 36 37.44 25.81 -8.47
C LEU A 36 38.51 26.40 -7.54
N VAL A 37 39.33 25.55 -6.91
CA VAL A 37 40.47 26.02 -6.10
C VAL A 37 41.47 26.79 -6.97
N LYS A 38 41.86 26.26 -8.13
CA LYS A 38 42.74 26.98 -9.08
C LYS A 38 42.11 28.29 -9.56
N TRP A 39 40.80 28.30 -9.80
CA TRP A 39 40.04 29.49 -10.20
C TRP A 39 40.01 30.56 -9.10
N THR A 40 39.83 30.15 -7.84
CA THR A 40 39.84 31.06 -6.69
C THR A 40 41.24 31.63 -6.46
N ILE A 41 42.29 30.82 -6.58
CA ILE A 41 43.68 31.30 -6.46
C ILE A 41 43.98 32.35 -7.54
N LYS A 42 43.61 32.09 -8.80
CA LYS A 42 43.86 33.00 -9.92
C LYS A 42 43.00 34.26 -9.87
N GLY A 43 41.72 34.13 -9.49
CA GLY A 43 40.74 35.20 -9.57
C GLY A 43 40.64 36.07 -8.31
N VAL A 44 41.06 35.56 -7.15
CA VAL A 44 40.96 36.26 -5.86
C VAL A 44 42.35 36.49 -5.27
N ILE A 45 43.11 35.42 -5.00
CA ILE A 45 44.37 35.55 -4.24
C ILE A 45 45.39 36.39 -5.00
N PHE A 46 45.62 36.09 -6.28
CA PHE A 46 46.61 36.81 -7.07
C PHE A 46 46.28 38.32 -7.23
N PRO A 47 45.06 38.73 -7.62
CA PRO A 47 44.70 40.15 -7.68
C PRO A 47 44.76 40.86 -6.33
N LEU A 48 44.40 40.20 -5.23
CA LEU A 48 44.49 40.77 -3.89
C LEU A 48 45.94 41.00 -3.45
N VAL A 49 46.83 40.04 -3.70
CA VAL A 49 48.27 40.19 -3.41
C VAL A 49 48.84 41.33 -4.24
N LEU A 50 48.49 41.40 -5.53
CA LEU A 50 48.94 42.48 -6.40
C LEU A 50 48.42 43.85 -5.90
N TRP A 51 47.13 43.94 -5.58
CA TRP A 51 46.50 45.16 -5.06
C TRP A 51 47.13 45.63 -3.76
N THR A 52 47.38 44.71 -2.83
CA THR A 52 48.00 45.03 -1.53
C THR A 52 49.44 45.50 -1.71
N ILE A 53 50.24 44.88 -2.57
CA ILE A 53 51.62 45.30 -2.85
C ILE A 53 51.65 46.74 -3.41
N PHE A 54 50.79 47.04 -4.39
CA PHE A 54 50.77 48.37 -5.02
C PHE A 54 50.19 49.49 -4.15
N ASN A 55 49.35 49.17 -3.16
CA ASN A 55 48.65 50.18 -2.37
C ASN A 55 49.11 50.27 -0.90
N SER A 56 49.91 49.32 -0.40
CA SER A 56 50.42 49.33 0.99
C SER A 56 51.60 50.28 1.22
N GLY A 57 52.26 50.73 0.16
CA GLY A 57 53.42 51.63 0.25
C GLY A 57 54.63 50.99 0.95
N ILE A 58 54.80 49.67 0.84
CA ILE A 58 55.91 48.92 1.45
C ILE A 58 57.28 49.33 0.86
N SER A 59 57.31 49.84 -0.37
CA SER A 59 58.53 50.31 -1.03
C SER A 59 58.48 51.82 -1.23
N SER A 60 59.53 52.52 -0.80
CA SER A 60 59.72 53.96 -1.07
C SER A 60 59.84 54.29 -2.56
N ARG A 61 60.09 53.27 -3.41
CA ARG A 61 60.18 53.42 -4.87
C ARG A 61 58.83 53.31 -5.60
N LEU A 62 57.78 52.80 -4.91
CA LEU A 62 56.46 52.62 -5.49
C LEU A 62 55.43 53.37 -4.63
N PRO A 63 55.16 54.65 -4.91
CA PRO A 63 54.11 55.37 -4.21
C PRO A 63 52.75 54.69 -4.45
N PRO A 64 51.84 54.72 -3.45
CA PRO A 64 50.52 54.13 -3.60
C PRO A 64 49.78 54.79 -4.76
N ILE A 65 49.20 53.96 -5.63
CA ILE A 65 48.47 54.43 -6.82
C ILE A 65 47.25 55.26 -6.41
N PHE A 66 46.62 54.90 -5.28
CA PHE A 66 45.47 55.62 -4.73
C PHE A 66 45.69 56.01 -3.27
N THR A 67 45.41 57.27 -2.96
CA THR A 67 45.48 57.81 -1.60
C THR A 67 44.07 58.10 -1.10
N PHE A 68 43.50 57.15 -0.34
CA PHE A 68 42.15 57.26 0.21
C PHE A 68 42.11 57.79 1.65
N SER A 69 43.23 57.77 2.38
CA SER A 69 43.30 58.22 3.77
C SER A 69 44.69 58.77 4.10
N ASN A 70 44.73 59.94 4.74
CA ASN A 70 45.96 60.60 5.19
C ASN A 70 46.22 60.34 6.69
N SER A 71 45.74 59.23 7.24
CA SER A 71 45.98 58.90 8.64
C SER A 71 47.48 58.66 8.93
N PRO A 72 48.01 59.20 10.05
CA PRO A 72 49.37 58.93 10.49
C PRO A 72 49.56 57.48 10.99
N ASN A 73 48.47 56.79 11.36
CA ASN A 73 48.53 55.39 11.73
C ASN A 73 48.62 54.53 10.47
N TRP A 74 49.76 53.84 10.32
CA TRP A 74 50.03 52.96 9.19
C TRP A 74 48.93 51.93 8.96
N TRP A 75 48.39 51.32 10.03
CA TRP A 75 47.32 50.31 9.93
C TRP A 75 46.00 50.88 9.42
N ILE A 76 45.62 52.09 9.85
CA ILE A 76 44.38 52.75 9.40
C ILE A 76 44.53 53.19 7.94
N ARG A 77 45.72 53.65 7.55
CA ARG A 77 46.03 54.04 6.18
C ARG A 77 46.00 52.85 5.23
N THR A 78 46.71 51.77 5.56
CA THR A 78 46.77 50.56 4.72
C THR A 78 45.41 49.86 4.63
N SER A 79 44.68 49.74 5.74
CA SER A 79 43.33 49.16 5.74
C SER A 79 42.34 49.96 4.87
N GLY A 80 42.39 51.29 4.93
CA GLY A 80 41.58 52.17 4.08
C GLY A 80 41.92 52.07 2.58
N GLN A 81 43.18 51.81 2.23
CA GLN A 81 43.63 51.65 0.84
C GLN A 81 43.36 50.26 0.27
N VAL A 82 43.40 49.23 1.11
CA VAL A 82 43.20 47.84 0.69
C VAL A 82 41.71 47.47 0.62
N SER A 83 40.88 48.00 1.50
CA SER A 83 39.45 47.67 1.60
C SER A 83 38.66 47.79 0.28
N PRO A 84 38.76 48.90 -0.50
CA PRO A 84 38.04 49.02 -1.77
C PRO A 84 38.45 47.97 -2.80
N GLY A 85 39.74 47.66 -2.89
CA GLY A 85 40.24 46.63 -3.80
C GLY A 85 39.77 45.24 -3.42
N VAL A 86 39.74 44.93 -2.12
CA VAL A 86 39.21 43.64 -1.63
C VAL A 86 37.74 43.47 -2.01
N SER A 87 36.93 44.51 -1.76
CA SER A 87 35.51 44.54 -2.11
C SER A 87 35.28 44.39 -3.62
N MET A 88 36.06 45.13 -4.44
CA MET A 88 35.94 45.09 -5.90
C MET A 88 36.33 43.71 -6.47
N VAL A 89 37.49 43.17 -6.05
CA VAL A 89 37.92 41.84 -6.51
C VAL A 89 36.91 40.76 -6.10
N ALA A 90 36.42 40.80 -4.86
CA ALA A 90 35.46 39.82 -4.35
C ALA A 90 34.14 39.81 -5.14
N THR A 91 33.58 41.00 -5.38
CA THR A 91 32.28 41.14 -6.06
C THR A 91 32.33 40.78 -7.52
N TYR A 92 33.36 41.22 -8.25
CA TYR A 92 33.53 40.89 -9.66
C TYR A 92 33.83 39.40 -9.86
N TRP A 93 34.69 38.82 -9.00
CA TRP A 93 34.95 37.38 -9.05
C TRP A 93 33.69 36.57 -8.75
N GLY A 94 32.90 36.98 -7.75
CA GLY A 94 31.61 36.38 -7.43
C GLY A 94 30.64 36.43 -8.61
N ALA A 95 30.51 37.60 -9.25
CA ALA A 95 29.63 37.80 -10.41
C ALA A 95 30.02 36.90 -11.60
N ILE A 96 31.31 36.86 -11.95
CA ILE A 96 31.82 36.01 -13.05
C ILE A 96 31.60 34.53 -12.72
N THR A 97 31.83 34.14 -11.47
CA THR A 97 31.64 32.75 -11.04
C THR A 97 30.17 32.34 -11.12
N LEU A 98 29.24 33.20 -10.67
CA LEU A 98 27.79 32.97 -10.82
C LEU A 98 27.36 32.93 -12.30
N ALA A 99 27.91 33.80 -13.15
CA ALA A 99 27.66 33.77 -14.59
C ALA A 99 28.12 32.47 -15.23
N TRP A 100 29.30 32.00 -14.85
CA TRP A 100 29.80 30.70 -15.29
C TRP A 100 28.86 29.57 -14.86
N TRP A 101 28.38 29.59 -13.61
CA TRP A 101 27.42 28.60 -13.12
C TRP A 101 26.14 28.60 -13.96
N LEU A 102 25.55 29.76 -14.26
CA LEU A 102 24.36 29.84 -15.11
C LEU A 102 24.61 29.25 -16.50
N VAL A 103 25.77 29.53 -17.11
CA VAL A 103 26.13 28.95 -18.41
C VAL A 103 26.22 27.42 -18.32
N VAL A 104 26.88 26.88 -17.29
CA VAL A 104 26.99 25.44 -17.09
C VAL A 104 25.62 24.80 -16.90
N VAL A 105 24.73 25.41 -16.13
CA VAL A 105 23.35 24.94 -15.95
C VAL A 105 22.60 24.91 -17.28
N VAL A 106 22.64 25.99 -18.06
CA VAL A 106 21.95 26.06 -19.36
C VAL A 106 22.49 24.99 -20.31
N MET A 107 23.81 24.77 -20.32
CA MET A 107 24.42 23.75 -21.17
C MET A 107 24.03 22.32 -20.75
N ARG A 108 23.85 22.06 -19.45
CA ARG A 108 23.46 20.75 -18.90
C ARG A 108 21.96 20.49 -18.94
N SER A 109 21.13 21.53 -18.92
CA SER A 109 19.67 21.38 -18.92
C SER A 109 19.13 20.73 -20.20
N GLU A 110 18.17 19.82 -20.04
CA GLU A 110 17.44 19.19 -21.13
C GLU A 110 16.59 20.19 -21.91
N LYS A 111 16.26 19.87 -23.17
CA LYS A 111 15.56 20.80 -24.09
C LYS A 111 14.21 21.30 -23.57
N GLU A 112 13.51 20.51 -22.76
CA GLU A 112 12.19 20.84 -22.23
C GLU A 112 12.31 21.79 -21.02
N SER A 113 13.18 21.47 -20.06
CA SER A 113 13.52 22.31 -18.89
C SER A 113 14.13 23.67 -19.26
N ARG A 114 14.77 23.79 -20.44
CA ARG A 114 15.30 25.08 -20.94
C ARG A 114 14.23 26.17 -21.08
N LYS A 115 13.00 25.81 -21.46
CA LYS A 115 11.92 26.81 -21.65
C LYS A 115 11.47 27.38 -20.30
N ASP A 116 11.31 26.52 -19.31
CA ASP A 116 10.91 26.92 -17.97
C ASP A 116 12.01 27.73 -17.28
N PHE A 117 13.28 27.34 -17.49
CA PHE A 117 14.43 28.13 -17.04
C PHE A 117 14.49 29.52 -17.70
N LEU A 118 14.24 29.62 -19.00
CA LEU A 118 14.22 30.92 -19.71
C LEU A 118 13.08 31.81 -19.22
N LEU A 119 11.89 31.24 -18.99
CA LEU A 119 10.74 31.97 -18.47
C LEU A 119 10.99 32.47 -17.04
N ALA A 120 11.48 31.60 -16.17
CA ALA A 120 11.87 31.98 -14.81
C ALA A 120 12.98 33.05 -14.82
N SER A 121 13.97 32.91 -15.72
CA SER A 121 15.04 33.90 -15.88
C SER A 121 14.50 35.26 -16.29
N PHE A 122 13.54 35.31 -17.22
CA PHE A 122 12.93 36.55 -17.66
C PHE A 122 12.20 37.27 -16.51
N ILE A 123 11.45 36.52 -15.70
CA ILE A 123 10.73 37.07 -14.52
C ILE A 123 11.72 37.66 -13.51
N TRP A 124 12.76 36.92 -13.15
CA TRP A 124 13.76 37.39 -12.18
C TRP A 124 14.58 38.56 -12.72
N CYS A 125 14.94 38.55 -14.00
CA CYS A 125 15.60 39.69 -14.65
C CYS A 125 14.72 40.95 -14.56
N ALA A 126 13.42 40.86 -14.87
CA ALA A 126 12.51 42.00 -14.79
C ALA A 126 12.39 42.55 -13.36
N LEU A 127 12.31 41.66 -12.36
CA LEU A 127 12.15 42.03 -10.96
C LEU A 127 13.41 42.66 -10.35
N VAL A 128 14.59 42.17 -10.70
CA VAL A 128 15.85 42.57 -10.04
C VAL A 128 16.56 43.71 -10.78
N THR A 129 16.29 43.93 -12.07
CA THR A 129 16.83 45.07 -12.84
C THR A 129 16.63 46.44 -12.18
N PRO A 130 15.44 46.80 -11.64
CA PRO A 130 15.28 48.10 -10.97
C PRO A 130 16.13 48.22 -9.69
N ILE A 131 16.31 47.13 -8.95
CA ILE A 131 17.14 47.08 -7.74
C ILE A 131 18.62 47.27 -8.11
N ALA A 132 19.09 46.54 -9.11
CA ALA A 132 20.46 46.67 -9.63
C ALA A 132 20.73 48.08 -10.18
N GLY A 133 19.74 48.66 -10.90
CA GLY A 133 19.80 50.02 -11.41
C GLY A 133 19.90 51.08 -10.30
N LEU A 134 19.17 50.91 -9.20
CA LEU A 134 19.23 51.81 -8.05
C LEU A 134 20.60 51.76 -7.32
N ILE A 135 21.21 50.57 -7.23
CA ILE A 135 22.55 50.38 -6.66
C ILE A 135 23.62 51.06 -7.54
N LEU A 136 23.48 50.97 -8.87
CA LEU A 136 24.36 51.66 -9.81
C LEU A 136 24.17 53.18 -9.80
N TYR A 137 22.92 53.65 -9.71
CA TYR A 137 22.61 55.07 -9.66
C TYR A 137 23.18 55.74 -8.39
N SER A 138 23.09 55.06 -7.25
CA SER A 138 23.58 55.59 -5.96
C SER A 138 25.08 55.40 -5.74
N GLY A 139 25.66 54.29 -6.22
CA GLY A 139 27.05 53.91 -5.95
C GLY A 139 28.04 54.14 -7.10
N GLY A 140 27.54 54.43 -8.30
CA GLY A 140 28.35 54.63 -9.51
C GLY A 140 29.02 53.35 -10.02
N LEU A 141 30.01 53.52 -10.90
CA LEU A 141 30.76 52.41 -11.52
C LEU A 141 31.40 51.42 -10.53
N PRO A 142 31.91 51.84 -9.35
CA PRO A 142 32.53 50.92 -8.39
C PRO A 142 31.57 49.88 -7.79
N THR A 143 30.25 50.14 -7.77
CA THR A 143 29.25 49.20 -7.22
C THR A 143 28.71 48.20 -8.26
N LEU A 144 29.23 48.24 -9.49
CA LEU A 144 28.81 47.33 -10.56
C LEU A 144 28.95 45.86 -10.19
N GLY A 145 30.01 45.48 -9.48
CA GLY A 145 30.18 44.11 -8.98
C GLY A 145 29.05 43.68 -8.04
N TYR A 146 28.62 44.56 -7.12
CA TYR A 146 27.50 44.28 -6.21
C TYR A 146 26.18 44.14 -6.95
N ALA A 147 25.92 45.06 -7.89
CA ALA A 147 24.72 45.02 -8.72
C ALA A 147 24.66 43.71 -9.54
N ALA A 148 25.78 43.29 -10.12
CA ALA A 148 25.88 42.06 -10.88
C ALA A 148 25.64 40.81 -10.02
N VAL A 149 26.21 40.72 -8.81
CA VAL A 149 25.96 39.56 -7.94
C VAL A 149 24.49 39.51 -7.50
N ILE A 150 23.92 40.64 -7.08
CA ILE A 150 22.50 40.70 -6.65
C ILE A 150 21.57 40.30 -7.80
N TRP A 151 21.92 40.69 -9.04
CA TRP A 151 21.16 40.31 -10.24
C TRP A 151 21.25 38.81 -10.55
N MET A 152 22.42 38.21 -10.37
CA MET A 152 22.67 36.80 -10.72
C MET A 152 22.25 35.79 -9.65
N LEU A 153 22.24 36.19 -8.39
CA LEU A 153 21.98 35.29 -7.25
C LEU A 153 20.59 34.60 -7.30
N PRO A 154 19.47 35.31 -7.56
CA PRO A 154 18.16 34.65 -7.66
C PRO A 154 18.06 33.74 -8.88
N LEU A 155 18.75 34.05 -9.99
CA LEU A 155 18.80 33.19 -11.18
C LEU A 155 19.52 31.86 -10.90
N VAL A 156 20.62 31.91 -10.15
CA VAL A 156 21.36 30.70 -9.75
C VAL A 156 20.59 29.93 -8.68
N HIS A 157 19.83 30.61 -7.82
CA HIS A 157 19.03 29.94 -6.82
C HIS A 157 17.81 29.23 -7.42
N SER A 158 17.08 29.88 -8.34
CA SER A 158 15.94 29.26 -9.02
C SER A 158 16.35 28.09 -9.90
N SER A 159 17.58 28.11 -10.44
CA SER A 159 18.09 27.01 -11.23
C SER A 159 18.37 25.74 -10.44
N ILE A 160 18.67 25.83 -9.14
CA ILE A 160 18.80 24.64 -8.28
C ILE A 160 17.48 23.88 -8.26
N SER A 161 16.36 24.58 -8.04
CA SER A 161 15.03 23.95 -8.00
C SER A 161 14.60 23.34 -9.34
N LEU A 162 15.18 23.79 -10.46
CA LEU A 162 14.91 23.25 -11.79
C LEU A 162 15.84 22.08 -12.18
N LEU A 163 16.97 21.93 -11.49
CA LEU A 163 17.94 20.85 -11.70
C LEU A 163 17.70 19.64 -10.79
N VAL A 164 17.10 19.88 -9.62
CA VAL A 164 16.47 18.81 -8.86
C VAL A 164 15.21 18.44 -9.64
N GLU A 165 15.37 17.58 -10.65
CA GLU A 165 14.25 16.75 -11.07
C GLU A 165 13.72 16.11 -9.79
N GLU A 166 12.56 16.55 -9.32
CA GLU A 166 11.72 15.67 -8.52
C GLU A 166 11.63 14.40 -9.36
N LYS A 167 12.27 13.31 -8.92
CA LYS A 167 12.03 11.98 -9.47
C LYS A 167 10.53 11.81 -9.47
N THR A 168 9.92 12.03 -10.63
CA THR A 168 8.47 12.01 -10.74
C THR A 168 8.08 10.59 -10.37
N ALA A 169 7.20 10.45 -9.38
CA ALA A 169 6.76 9.14 -8.92
C ALA A 169 6.32 8.33 -10.14
N PRO A 170 6.75 7.06 -10.27
CA PRO A 170 6.51 6.30 -11.48
C PRO A 170 5.00 6.22 -11.74
N MET A 171 4.60 6.57 -12.96
CA MET A 171 3.19 6.63 -13.35
C MET A 171 2.83 5.46 -14.27
N TYR A 172 2.30 4.39 -13.69
CA TYR A 172 1.89 3.19 -14.44
C TYR A 172 0.52 3.30 -15.12
N SER A 173 -0.05 4.50 -15.27
CA SER A 173 -1.40 4.69 -15.81
C SER A 173 -1.55 4.17 -17.25
N ARG A 174 -0.51 4.32 -18.06
CA ARG A 174 -0.45 3.81 -19.44
C ARG A 174 -0.37 2.28 -19.48
N ALA A 175 0.45 1.68 -18.61
CA ALA A 175 0.54 0.22 -18.49
C ALA A 175 -0.80 -0.38 -18.06
N VAL A 176 -1.45 0.20 -17.04
CA VAL A 176 -2.78 -0.22 -16.57
C VAL A 176 -3.84 -0.06 -17.67
N ALA A 177 -3.78 1.01 -18.46
CA ALA A 177 -4.67 1.18 -19.61
C ALA A 177 -4.44 0.07 -20.64
N ALA A 178 -3.19 -0.21 -21.02
CA ALA A 178 -2.86 -1.28 -21.97
C ALA A 178 -3.32 -2.66 -21.48
N MET A 179 -3.17 -2.96 -20.18
CA MET A 179 -3.70 -4.18 -19.56
C MET A 179 -5.23 -4.28 -19.69
N LYS A 180 -5.95 -3.19 -19.42
CA LYS A 180 -7.42 -3.15 -19.56
C LYS A 180 -7.88 -3.33 -21.01
N PHE A 181 -7.07 -2.94 -21.98
CA PHE A 181 -7.33 -3.17 -23.41
C PHE A 181 -6.86 -4.54 -23.91
N GLY A 182 -6.33 -5.41 -23.02
CA GLY A 182 -5.82 -6.74 -23.38
C GLY A 182 -4.50 -6.73 -24.15
N LYS A 183 -3.80 -5.58 -24.21
CA LYS A 183 -2.53 -5.42 -24.90
C LYS A 183 -1.35 -5.63 -23.93
N TYR A 184 -1.14 -6.87 -23.51
CA TYR A 184 -0.19 -7.19 -22.45
C TYR A 184 1.29 -6.98 -22.84
N ALA A 185 1.65 -7.20 -24.11
CA ALA A 185 3.01 -6.91 -24.60
C ALA A 185 3.32 -5.40 -24.62
N GLU A 186 2.32 -4.57 -24.93
CA GLU A 186 2.48 -3.11 -24.85
C GLU A 186 2.55 -2.64 -23.39
N ALA A 187 1.77 -3.28 -22.51
CA ALA A 187 1.83 -3.03 -21.07
C ALA A 187 3.23 -3.33 -20.51
N GLU A 188 3.80 -4.49 -20.82
CA GLU A 188 5.15 -4.90 -20.39
C GLU A 188 6.20 -3.84 -20.74
N VAL A 189 6.24 -3.38 -21.99
CA VAL A 189 7.18 -2.36 -22.46
C VAL A 189 6.99 -1.05 -21.70
N GLU A 190 5.76 -0.65 -21.40
CA GLU A 190 5.48 0.56 -20.64
C GLU A 190 5.91 0.43 -19.17
N VAL A 191 5.72 -0.75 -18.54
CA VAL A 191 6.22 -1.01 -17.18
C VAL A 191 7.74 -0.91 -17.15
N ILE A 192 8.42 -1.58 -18.09
CA ILE A 192 9.88 -1.57 -18.18
C ILE A 192 10.38 -0.14 -18.40
N ARG A 193 9.74 0.66 -19.26
CA ARG A 193 10.11 2.07 -19.48
C ARG A 193 10.04 2.91 -18.21
N GLU A 194 9.04 2.68 -17.36
CA GLU A 194 8.93 3.40 -16.09
C GLU A 194 9.93 2.86 -15.05
N LEU A 195 10.23 1.56 -15.05
CA LEU A 195 11.27 0.95 -14.22
C LEU A 195 12.69 1.39 -14.63
N GLU A 196 12.95 1.69 -15.91
CA GLU A 196 14.21 2.27 -16.36
C GLU A 196 14.47 3.63 -15.72
N LYS A 197 13.41 4.40 -15.43
CA LYS A 197 13.51 5.68 -14.70
C LYS A 197 13.64 5.48 -13.20
N CYS A 198 12.90 4.52 -12.64
CA CYS A 198 12.87 4.20 -11.21
C CYS A 198 13.11 2.70 -10.96
N GLN A 199 14.39 2.30 -10.95
CA GLN A 199 14.78 0.89 -10.83
C GLN A 199 14.40 0.26 -9.49
N THR A 200 14.20 1.05 -8.44
CA THR A 200 13.90 0.57 -7.08
C THR A 200 12.39 0.53 -6.76
N ASP A 201 11.52 0.73 -7.76
CA ASP A 201 10.08 0.76 -7.51
C ASP A 201 9.47 -0.65 -7.35
N PHE A 202 9.05 -0.96 -6.13
CA PHE A 202 8.42 -2.23 -5.79
C PHE A 202 7.12 -2.49 -6.58
N GLN A 203 6.30 -1.46 -6.81
CA GLN A 203 5.01 -1.64 -7.46
C GLN A 203 5.17 -2.01 -8.95
N GLY A 204 6.11 -1.38 -9.65
CA GLY A 204 6.44 -1.72 -11.03
C GLY A 204 6.94 -3.15 -11.19
N TRP A 205 7.87 -3.59 -10.33
CA TRP A 205 8.36 -4.97 -10.35
C TRP A 205 7.27 -5.99 -10.04
N MET A 206 6.38 -5.68 -9.08
CA MET A 206 5.23 -6.54 -8.79
C MET A 206 4.23 -6.61 -9.95
N MET A 207 3.99 -5.49 -10.64
CA MET A 207 3.11 -5.47 -11.81
C MET A 207 3.73 -6.25 -12.98
N LEU A 208 5.05 -6.16 -13.16
CA LEU A 208 5.76 -6.95 -14.18
C LEU A 208 5.69 -8.45 -13.89
N ALA A 209 5.95 -8.85 -12.63
CA ALA A 209 5.82 -10.24 -12.21
C ALA A 209 4.37 -10.76 -12.38
N GLU A 210 3.37 -9.91 -12.14
CA GLU A 210 1.97 -10.25 -12.37
C GLU A 210 1.63 -10.45 -13.84
N LEU A 211 2.19 -9.63 -14.74
CA LEU A 211 2.09 -9.81 -16.19
C LEU A 211 2.68 -11.17 -16.61
N TYR A 212 3.89 -11.51 -16.14
CA TYR A 212 4.51 -12.79 -16.46
C TYR A 212 3.71 -13.99 -15.94
N ALA A 213 3.26 -13.94 -14.70
CA ALA A 213 2.52 -15.05 -14.11
C ALA A 213 1.13 -15.24 -14.75
N ASN A 214 0.29 -14.20 -14.78
CA ASN A 214 -1.11 -14.35 -15.14
C ASN A 214 -1.37 -14.29 -16.66
N HIS A 215 -0.57 -13.52 -17.41
CA HIS A 215 -0.85 -13.28 -18.83
C HIS A 215 0.09 -14.08 -19.74
N PHE A 216 1.38 -14.09 -19.45
CA PHE A 216 2.35 -14.88 -20.23
C PHE A 216 2.46 -16.34 -19.78
N HIS A 217 1.87 -16.68 -18.63
CA HIS A 217 1.92 -18.03 -18.02
C HIS A 217 3.36 -18.51 -17.77
N ASP A 218 4.29 -17.57 -17.59
CA ASP A 218 5.69 -17.83 -17.29
C ASP A 218 5.98 -17.59 -15.81
N ILE A 219 5.71 -18.61 -15.00
CA ILE A 219 5.92 -18.56 -13.56
C ILE A 219 7.41 -18.49 -13.22
N LYS A 220 8.28 -19.04 -14.06
CA LYS A 220 9.72 -19.04 -13.82
C LYS A 220 10.30 -17.63 -13.95
N GLU A 221 9.87 -16.87 -14.96
CA GLU A 221 10.27 -15.47 -15.08
C GLU A 221 9.64 -14.59 -13.99
N ALA A 222 8.41 -14.88 -13.54
CA ALA A 222 7.82 -14.21 -12.38
C ALA A 222 8.59 -14.50 -11.07
N GLU A 223 9.00 -15.76 -10.84
CA GLU A 223 9.84 -16.16 -9.71
C GLU A 223 11.20 -15.47 -9.77
N ARG A 224 11.82 -15.39 -10.95
CA ARG A 224 13.09 -14.71 -11.17
C ARG A 224 13.00 -13.22 -10.86
N THR A 225 11.91 -12.58 -11.32
CA THR A 225 11.64 -11.17 -11.06
C THR A 225 11.49 -10.91 -9.56
N ILE A 226 10.71 -11.73 -8.85
CA ILE A 226 10.54 -11.63 -7.40
C ILE A 226 11.84 -11.94 -6.64
N SER A 227 12.62 -12.92 -7.09
CA SER A 227 13.89 -13.27 -6.45
C SER A 227 14.89 -12.12 -6.56
N GLY A 228 15.01 -11.48 -7.74
CA GLY A 228 15.82 -10.27 -7.92
C GLY A 228 15.35 -9.13 -7.01
N LEU A 229 14.03 -8.96 -6.88
CA LEU A 229 13.43 -7.97 -6.00
C LEU A 229 13.81 -8.17 -4.53
N ILE A 230 13.95 -9.41 -4.07
CA ILE A 230 14.28 -9.75 -2.67
C ILE A 230 15.78 -9.57 -2.36
N GLU A 231 16.63 -9.61 -3.39
CA GLU A 231 18.07 -9.39 -3.25
C GLU A 231 18.42 -7.90 -3.05
N GLU A 232 17.53 -6.98 -3.40
CA GLU A 232 17.74 -5.54 -3.23
C GLU A 232 17.71 -5.11 -1.74
N PRO A 233 18.74 -4.37 -1.25
CA PRO A 233 18.87 -4.03 0.17
C PRO A 233 17.92 -2.92 0.66
N GLU A 234 17.25 -2.18 -0.23
CA GLU A 234 16.32 -1.10 0.13
C GLU A 234 14.89 -1.60 0.46
N MET A 235 14.64 -2.90 0.32
CA MET A 235 13.31 -3.51 0.53
C MET A 235 12.90 -3.56 2.00
N THR A 236 11.65 -3.14 2.25
CA THR A 236 11.04 -3.33 3.58
C THR A 236 10.63 -4.79 3.77
N ALA A 237 10.76 -5.32 4.99
CA ALA A 237 10.37 -6.70 5.32
C ALA A 237 8.92 -7.05 4.91
N THR A 238 8.00 -6.09 5.02
CA THR A 238 6.59 -6.23 4.59
C THR A 238 6.47 -6.42 3.07
N GLN A 239 7.25 -5.68 2.27
CA GLN A 239 7.23 -5.79 0.80
C GLN A 239 7.73 -7.17 0.36
N VAL A 240 8.81 -7.65 0.97
CA VAL A 240 9.33 -9.01 0.75
C VAL A 240 8.28 -10.07 1.09
N ALA A 241 7.59 -9.94 2.22
CA ALA A 241 6.54 -10.86 2.60
C ALA A 241 5.35 -10.84 1.62
N ILE A 242 4.93 -9.66 1.14
CA ILE A 242 3.86 -9.52 0.14
C ILE A 242 4.24 -10.23 -1.16
N ALA A 243 5.46 -10.00 -1.66
CA ALA A 243 5.94 -10.61 -2.89
C ALA A 243 5.98 -12.14 -2.79
N LEU A 244 6.52 -12.69 -1.71
CA LEU A 244 6.58 -14.14 -1.47
C LEU A 244 5.19 -14.77 -1.28
N HIS A 245 4.26 -14.08 -0.61
CA HIS A 245 2.87 -14.54 -0.55
C HIS A 245 2.20 -14.55 -1.93
N ARG A 246 2.46 -13.55 -2.76
CA ARG A 246 1.91 -13.48 -4.12
C ARG A 246 2.47 -14.58 -5.02
N LEU A 247 3.78 -14.87 -4.91
CA LEU A 247 4.41 -15.98 -5.62
C LEU A 247 3.82 -17.33 -5.21
N ALA A 248 3.62 -17.56 -3.90
CA ALA A 248 2.96 -18.76 -3.41
C ALA A 248 1.51 -18.90 -3.92
N ASP A 249 0.78 -17.79 -4.08
CA ASP A 249 -0.55 -17.82 -4.70
C ASP A 249 -0.50 -18.27 -6.16
N TRP A 250 0.48 -17.79 -6.92
CA TRP A 250 0.65 -18.16 -8.33
C TRP A 250 1.02 -19.64 -8.49
N GLU A 251 1.93 -20.16 -7.65
CA GLU A 251 2.25 -21.59 -7.61
C GLU A 251 1.03 -22.48 -7.34
N LEU A 252 0.13 -22.05 -6.46
CA LEU A 252 -1.09 -22.79 -6.14
C LEU A 252 -2.18 -22.68 -7.22
N LYS A 253 -2.32 -21.51 -7.85
CA LYS A 253 -3.37 -21.23 -8.83
C LYS A 253 -3.03 -21.70 -10.24
N LEU A 254 -1.77 -21.56 -10.64
CA LEU A 254 -1.33 -21.76 -12.02
C LEU A 254 -0.56 -23.08 -12.19
N CYS A 255 0.27 -23.45 -11.21
CA CYS A 255 1.06 -24.70 -11.25
C CYS A 255 0.44 -25.86 -10.47
N GLU A 256 -0.59 -25.62 -9.65
CA GLU A 256 -1.18 -26.61 -8.72
C GLU A 256 -0.13 -27.35 -7.87
N ASN A 257 0.97 -26.64 -7.53
CA ASN A 257 2.11 -27.21 -6.84
C ASN A 257 2.17 -26.72 -5.37
N PRO A 258 1.56 -27.46 -4.43
CA PRO A 258 1.55 -27.07 -3.02
C PRO A 258 2.95 -27.12 -2.39
N ILE A 259 3.85 -27.97 -2.89
CA ILE A 259 5.20 -28.13 -2.35
C ILE A 259 6.03 -26.88 -2.65
N ALA A 260 5.97 -26.38 -3.89
CA ALA A 260 6.64 -25.14 -4.28
C ALA A 260 6.10 -23.94 -3.46
N ALA A 261 4.78 -23.85 -3.32
CA ALA A 261 4.14 -22.80 -2.54
C ALA A 261 4.58 -22.82 -1.05
N ARG A 262 4.65 -24.00 -0.42
CA ARG A 262 5.17 -24.13 0.96
C ARG A 262 6.63 -23.70 1.05
N LYS A 263 7.47 -24.13 0.11
CA LYS A 263 8.90 -23.77 0.05
C LYS A 263 9.11 -22.26 -0.07
N VAL A 264 8.29 -21.57 -0.85
CA VAL A 264 8.32 -20.10 -0.99
C VAL A 264 7.96 -19.43 0.35
N LEU A 265 6.89 -19.89 1.01
CA LEU A 265 6.48 -19.35 2.32
C LEU A 265 7.50 -19.63 3.44
N GLU A 266 8.20 -20.76 3.39
CA GLU A 266 9.30 -21.05 4.32
C GLU A 266 10.45 -20.03 4.24
N GLN A 267 10.66 -19.38 3.09
CA GLN A 267 11.67 -18.33 2.97
C GLN A 267 11.36 -17.14 3.87
N ILE A 268 10.08 -16.80 4.05
CA ILE A 268 9.63 -15.76 4.99
C ILE A 268 10.04 -16.14 6.42
N CYS A 269 9.75 -17.39 6.82
CA CYS A 269 10.07 -17.90 8.15
C CYS A 269 11.60 -17.93 8.41
N LYS A 270 12.39 -18.28 7.41
CA LYS A 270 13.87 -18.32 7.51
C LYS A 270 14.48 -16.92 7.60
N ARG A 271 13.95 -15.95 6.87
CA ARG A 271 14.51 -14.59 6.79
C ARG A 271 14.10 -13.72 7.98
N TYR A 272 12.91 -13.94 8.54
CA TYR A 272 12.36 -13.10 9.61
C TYR A 272 11.83 -13.95 10.78
N PRO A 273 12.68 -14.68 11.52
CA PRO A 273 12.24 -15.49 12.66
C PRO A 273 11.56 -14.62 13.73
N ASP A 274 10.60 -15.20 14.46
CA ASP A 274 9.85 -14.59 15.56
C ASP A 274 8.99 -13.35 15.23
N THR A 275 8.86 -12.99 13.95
CA THR A 275 8.01 -11.89 13.50
C THR A 275 6.54 -12.30 13.28
N HIS A 276 5.63 -11.33 13.31
CA HIS A 276 4.23 -11.56 12.92
C HIS A 276 4.12 -12.10 11.48
N LEU A 277 5.00 -11.66 10.57
CA LEU A 277 5.07 -12.12 9.18
C LEU A 277 5.37 -13.63 9.12
N ALA A 278 6.35 -14.11 9.89
CA ALA A 278 6.65 -15.54 9.97
C ALA A 278 5.50 -16.35 10.58
N LYS A 279 4.82 -15.84 11.60
CA LYS A 279 3.64 -16.50 12.18
C LYS A 279 2.51 -16.66 11.16
N MET A 280 2.23 -15.62 10.37
CA MET A 280 1.24 -15.67 9.29
C MET A 280 1.63 -16.64 8.18
N ALA A 281 2.89 -16.62 7.75
CA ALA A 281 3.40 -17.56 6.76
C ALA A 281 3.29 -19.01 7.27
N TRP A 282 3.62 -19.26 8.53
CA TRP A 282 3.51 -20.58 9.15
C TRP A 282 2.07 -21.08 9.25
N LEU A 283 1.14 -20.23 9.70
CA LEU A 283 -0.30 -20.56 9.72
C LEU A 283 -0.77 -20.98 8.32
N ARG A 284 -0.31 -20.25 7.29
CA ARG A 284 -0.65 -20.52 5.90
C ARG A 284 -0.04 -21.81 5.38
N ILE A 285 1.21 -22.11 5.73
CA ILE A 285 1.88 -23.39 5.39
C ILE A 285 1.07 -24.58 5.94
N ASN A 286 0.53 -24.48 7.15
CA ASN A 286 -0.27 -25.54 7.76
C ASN A 286 -1.65 -25.72 7.11
N GLN A 287 -2.15 -24.72 6.39
CA GLN A 287 -3.41 -24.80 5.64
C GLN A 287 -3.21 -25.39 4.24
N ILE A 288 -1.97 -25.42 3.73
CA ILE A 288 -1.66 -25.96 2.41
C ILE A 288 -1.36 -27.46 2.57
N PRO A 289 -2.04 -28.36 1.83
CA PRO A 289 -1.82 -29.80 1.91
C PRO A 289 -0.39 -30.19 1.52
N GLU A 290 0.07 -31.34 2.01
CA GLU A 290 1.46 -31.76 1.81
C GLU A 290 1.70 -32.38 0.43
N SER A 291 0.65 -32.96 -0.16
CA SER A 291 0.69 -33.59 -1.47
C SER A 291 -0.12 -32.84 -2.52
N SER A 292 0.37 -32.87 -3.77
CA SER A 292 -0.37 -32.39 -4.95
C SER A 292 -1.67 -33.19 -5.17
N GLU A 293 -1.68 -34.47 -4.78
CA GLU A 293 -2.88 -35.32 -4.90
C GLU A 293 -3.97 -34.90 -3.89
N GLU A 294 -3.60 -34.65 -2.64
CA GLU A 294 -4.51 -34.12 -1.61
C GLU A 294 -5.05 -32.73 -1.98
N TYR A 295 -4.22 -31.87 -2.58
CA TYR A 295 -4.66 -30.57 -3.07
C TYR A 295 -5.74 -30.70 -4.16
N LYS A 296 -5.55 -31.63 -5.10
CA LYS A 296 -6.55 -31.94 -6.14
C LYS A 296 -7.83 -32.52 -5.54
N GLU A 297 -7.73 -33.33 -4.50
CA GLU A 297 -8.91 -33.85 -3.77
C GLU A 297 -9.65 -32.76 -2.99
N GLN A 298 -8.95 -31.77 -2.45
CA GLN A 298 -9.57 -30.60 -1.79
C GLN A 298 -10.22 -29.64 -2.81
N GLN A 299 -9.61 -29.48 -3.99
CA GLN A 299 -10.19 -28.68 -5.07
C GLN A 299 -11.42 -29.31 -5.72
N LYS A 300 -11.54 -30.64 -5.70
CA LYS A 300 -12.79 -31.32 -6.09
C LYS A 300 -13.88 -30.82 -5.15
N VAL A 301 -14.67 -29.87 -5.64
CA VAL A 301 -15.73 -29.15 -4.94
C VAL A 301 -16.47 -30.10 -4.02
N LYS A 302 -16.11 -30.11 -2.73
CA LYS A 302 -17.00 -30.61 -1.70
C LYS A 302 -18.14 -29.60 -1.69
N THR A 303 -19.25 -29.96 -2.32
CA THR A 303 -20.50 -29.24 -2.18
C THR A 303 -20.87 -29.27 -0.71
N VAL A 304 -20.39 -28.27 0.04
CA VAL A 304 -20.84 -28.01 1.39
C VAL A 304 -22.28 -27.54 1.22
N ARG A 305 -23.22 -28.48 1.37
CA ARG A 305 -24.63 -28.13 1.53
C ARG A 305 -24.73 -27.35 2.83
N MET A 306 -24.75 -26.04 2.70
CA MET A 306 -25.26 -25.17 3.74
C MET A 306 -26.67 -25.68 4.08
N PRO A 307 -26.97 -26.07 5.33
CA PRO A 307 -28.33 -26.36 5.74
C PRO A 307 -29.09 -25.03 5.74
N ALA A 308 -29.49 -24.57 4.57
CA ALA A 308 -30.40 -23.46 4.46
C ALA A 308 -31.77 -24.01 4.89
N LEU A 309 -32.22 -23.58 6.07
CA LEU A 309 -33.58 -23.79 6.57
C LEU A 309 -34.66 -23.27 5.59
N SER A 310 -34.27 -22.59 4.51
CA SER A 310 -35.14 -22.09 3.43
C SER A 310 -35.56 -23.14 2.39
N GLY A 311 -34.92 -24.31 2.33
CA GLY A 311 -35.17 -25.27 1.24
C GLY A 311 -36.16 -26.41 1.54
N GLY A 312 -36.50 -26.66 2.81
CA GLY A 312 -37.13 -27.92 3.20
C GLY A 312 -38.65 -27.95 3.28
N LEU A 313 -39.33 -26.79 3.26
CA LEU A 313 -40.75 -26.71 3.64
C LEU A 313 -41.67 -26.02 2.62
N LEU A 314 -41.12 -25.36 1.59
CA LEU A 314 -41.91 -24.85 0.47
C LEU A 314 -41.86 -25.84 -0.70
N GLY A 315 -42.58 -26.95 -0.58
CA GLY A 315 -43.18 -27.71 -1.69
C GLY A 315 -42.30 -28.03 -2.92
N SER A 316 -40.98 -28.04 -2.79
CA SER A 316 -40.05 -28.39 -3.85
C SER A 316 -39.40 -29.69 -3.42
N GLY A 317 -39.82 -30.78 -4.06
CA GLY A 317 -39.41 -32.15 -3.75
C GLY A 317 -37.95 -32.46 -4.06
N ASP A 318 -37.01 -31.60 -3.67
CA ASP A 318 -35.58 -31.77 -3.92
C ASP A 318 -34.79 -31.76 -2.62
N GLY A 319 -34.75 -32.94 -1.98
CA GLY A 319 -33.95 -33.15 -0.78
C GLY A 319 -34.39 -34.31 0.08
N GLU A 320 -34.64 -35.49 -0.51
CA GLU A 320 -34.35 -36.71 0.22
C GLU A 320 -32.89 -36.61 0.65
N ALA A 321 -32.65 -36.28 1.93
CA ALA A 321 -31.38 -36.56 2.55
C ALA A 321 -31.07 -38.00 2.19
N ARG A 322 -30.00 -38.22 1.42
CA ARG A 322 -29.59 -39.53 0.92
C ARG A 322 -29.57 -40.42 2.15
N LYS A 323 -30.61 -41.25 2.35
CA LYS A 323 -30.75 -42.05 3.56
C LYS A 323 -29.49 -42.88 3.60
N MET A 324 -28.61 -42.58 4.55
CA MET A 324 -27.49 -43.45 4.79
C MET A 324 -28.08 -44.81 5.15
N ASP A 325 -27.35 -45.87 4.81
CA ASP A 325 -27.73 -47.20 5.28
C ASP A 325 -27.87 -47.14 6.80
N VAL A 326 -28.99 -47.66 7.31
CA VAL A 326 -29.40 -47.53 8.72
C VAL A 326 -28.29 -48.05 9.64
N ASN A 327 -27.55 -49.08 9.19
CA ASN A 327 -26.41 -49.65 9.89
C ASN A 327 -25.22 -48.70 10.03
N VAL A 328 -24.97 -47.84 9.04
CA VAL A 328 -23.90 -46.84 9.09
C VAL A 328 -24.30 -45.67 9.99
N ALA A 329 -25.57 -45.27 9.95
CA ALA A 329 -26.12 -44.22 10.81
C ALA A 329 -26.10 -44.63 12.29
N THR A 330 -26.45 -45.88 12.63
CA THR A 330 -26.37 -46.38 14.01
C THR A 330 -24.93 -46.47 14.51
N LEU A 331 -23.98 -46.89 13.65
CA LEU A 331 -22.56 -46.95 14.01
C LEU A 331 -22.00 -45.55 14.31
N GLN A 332 -22.31 -44.55 13.49
CA GLN A 332 -21.91 -43.17 13.74
C GLN A 332 -22.56 -42.58 15.00
N ALA A 333 -23.85 -42.86 15.24
CA ALA A 333 -24.52 -42.45 16.47
C ALA A 333 -23.84 -43.05 17.72
N ASN A 334 -23.47 -44.33 17.67
CA ASN A 334 -22.75 -44.99 18.76
C ASN A 334 -21.36 -44.38 18.99
N GLN A 335 -20.63 -44.04 17.93
CA GLN A 335 -19.34 -43.34 18.05
C GLN A 335 -19.48 -41.97 18.70
N CYS A 336 -20.54 -41.21 18.37
CA CYS A 336 -20.84 -39.94 19.03
C CYS A 336 -21.15 -40.17 20.51
N VAL A 337 -21.94 -41.18 20.87
CA VAL A 337 -22.22 -41.52 22.28
C VAL A 337 -20.95 -41.88 23.04
N GLU A 338 -20.04 -42.67 22.46
CA GLU A 338 -18.76 -43.01 23.11
C GLU A 338 -17.88 -41.77 23.33
N LYS A 339 -17.85 -40.83 22.37
CA LYS A 339 -17.15 -39.55 22.54
C LYS A 339 -17.78 -38.72 23.66
N LEU A 340 -19.11 -38.69 23.76
CA LEU A 340 -19.81 -37.98 24.84
C LEU A 340 -19.67 -38.64 26.22
N LYS A 341 -19.34 -39.93 26.29
CA LYS A 341 -18.95 -40.57 27.56
C LYS A 341 -17.58 -40.09 28.05
N GLN A 342 -16.67 -39.79 27.12
CA GLN A 342 -15.33 -39.30 27.44
C GLN A 342 -15.35 -37.81 27.78
N ASP A 343 -16.08 -37.02 26.99
CA ASP A 343 -16.32 -35.61 27.25
C ASP A 343 -17.82 -35.30 27.21
N PRO A 344 -18.49 -35.24 28.37
CA PRO A 344 -19.91 -34.95 28.44
C PRO A 344 -20.28 -33.58 27.87
N ASN A 345 -19.37 -32.60 27.82
CA ASN A 345 -19.70 -31.22 27.49
C ASN A 345 -19.36 -30.82 26.04
N ASP A 346 -18.98 -31.77 25.19
CA ASP A 346 -18.69 -31.49 23.78
C ASP A 346 -19.97 -31.08 23.00
N VAL A 347 -20.03 -29.81 22.63
CA VAL A 347 -21.17 -29.17 21.96
C VAL A 347 -21.34 -29.68 20.52
N GLU A 348 -20.25 -29.81 19.78
CA GLU A 348 -20.27 -30.19 18.37
C GLU A 348 -20.68 -31.66 18.21
N VAL A 349 -20.18 -32.53 19.10
CA VAL A 349 -20.54 -33.95 19.08
C VAL A 349 -22.00 -34.18 19.48
N ARG A 350 -22.54 -33.44 20.47
CA ARG A 350 -23.97 -33.49 20.82
C ARG A 350 -24.86 -33.00 19.69
N GLU A 351 -24.49 -31.92 19.01
CA GLU A 351 -25.23 -31.41 17.86
C GLU A 351 -25.25 -32.43 16.71
N GLN A 352 -24.09 -33.04 16.42
CA GLN A 352 -23.97 -34.08 15.41
C GLN A 352 -24.82 -35.31 15.75
N LEU A 353 -24.82 -35.75 17.01
CA LEU A 353 -25.66 -36.85 17.49
C LEU A 353 -27.15 -36.54 17.28
N ALA A 354 -27.60 -35.35 17.68
CA ALA A 354 -28.99 -34.94 17.51
C ALA A 354 -29.44 -34.95 16.03
N ARG A 355 -28.59 -34.46 15.11
CA ARG A 355 -28.88 -34.49 13.67
C ARG A 355 -28.99 -35.92 13.12
N ILE A 356 -28.07 -36.82 13.49
CA ILE A 356 -28.12 -38.23 13.06
C ILE A 356 -29.38 -38.91 13.58
N LEU A 357 -29.75 -38.67 14.84
CA LEU A 357 -30.96 -39.22 15.46
C LEU A 357 -32.23 -38.77 14.75
N ALA A 358 -32.37 -37.46 14.44
CA ALA A 358 -33.56 -36.92 13.80
C ALA A 358 -33.64 -37.26 12.30
N GLU A 359 -32.55 -37.06 11.55
CA GLU A 359 -32.59 -37.10 10.09
C GLU A 359 -32.40 -38.50 9.51
N GLN A 360 -31.58 -39.34 10.14
CA GLN A 360 -31.21 -40.66 9.62
C GLN A 360 -31.94 -41.80 10.35
N LEU A 361 -32.12 -41.68 11.67
CA LEU A 361 -32.74 -42.73 12.50
C LEU A 361 -34.22 -42.48 12.83
N GLY A 362 -34.77 -41.32 12.45
CA GLY A 362 -36.18 -40.97 12.68
C GLY A 362 -36.57 -40.83 14.16
N SER A 363 -35.60 -40.83 15.08
CA SER A 363 -35.79 -40.76 16.53
C SER A 363 -35.83 -39.30 16.99
N VAL A 364 -36.88 -38.58 16.57
CA VAL A 364 -37.03 -37.13 16.77
C VAL A 364 -37.09 -36.74 18.25
N LEU A 365 -37.73 -37.55 19.09
CA LEU A 365 -37.81 -37.28 20.55
C LEU A 365 -36.43 -37.28 21.20
N ALA A 366 -35.62 -38.31 20.95
CA ALA A 366 -34.27 -38.41 21.47
C ALA A 366 -33.36 -37.27 20.95
N ALA A 367 -33.53 -36.87 19.69
CA ALA A 367 -32.80 -35.73 19.13
C ALA A 367 -33.16 -34.40 19.82
N MET A 368 -34.43 -34.20 20.18
CA MET A 368 -34.87 -33.02 20.92
C MET A 368 -34.31 -32.98 22.34
N GLU A 369 -34.28 -34.12 23.05
CA GLU A 369 -33.66 -34.20 24.38
C GLU A 369 -32.18 -33.77 24.32
N GLN A 370 -31.43 -34.22 23.32
CA GLN A 370 -30.03 -33.80 23.14
C GLN A 370 -29.90 -32.30 22.85
N MET A 371 -30.81 -31.72 22.06
CA MET A 371 -30.84 -30.28 21.79
C MET A 371 -31.27 -29.46 23.01
N GLU A 372 -32.22 -29.93 23.82
CA GLU A 372 -32.62 -29.26 25.07
C GLU A 372 -31.48 -29.27 26.09
N LEU A 373 -30.76 -30.39 26.19
CA LEU A 373 -29.55 -30.47 27.02
C LEU A 373 -28.50 -29.45 26.57
N LEU A 374 -28.29 -29.26 25.26
CA LEU A 374 -27.40 -28.21 24.73
C LEU A 374 -27.86 -26.81 25.14
N ILE A 375 -29.17 -26.52 25.03
CA ILE A 375 -29.74 -25.21 25.41
C ILE A 375 -29.61 -24.95 26.92
N SER A 376 -29.62 -26.00 27.75
CA SER A 376 -29.52 -25.87 29.21
C SER A 376 -28.09 -25.60 29.74
N MET A 377 -27.07 -25.65 28.88
CA MET A 377 -25.67 -25.46 29.29
C MET A 377 -25.31 -23.96 29.44
N PRO A 378 -24.60 -23.56 30.52
CA PRO A 378 -24.40 -22.14 30.88
C PRO A 378 -23.37 -21.36 30.04
N GLU A 379 -22.59 -21.99 29.16
CA GLU A 379 -21.52 -21.34 28.36
C GLU A 379 -21.78 -21.37 26.84
N GLN A 380 -23.04 -21.40 26.42
CA GLN A 380 -23.36 -21.47 24.99
C GLN A 380 -23.39 -20.10 24.31
N SER A 381 -22.90 -20.06 23.07
CA SER A 381 -22.97 -18.88 22.22
C SER A 381 -24.43 -18.47 21.98
N GLU A 382 -24.77 -17.22 22.34
CA GLU A 382 -26.10 -16.63 22.15
C GLU A 382 -26.60 -16.69 20.69
N LYS A 383 -25.69 -16.91 19.72
CA LYS A 383 -26.02 -17.07 18.30
C LYS A 383 -26.49 -18.49 17.92
N LYS A 384 -26.02 -19.53 18.63
CA LYS A 384 -26.36 -20.93 18.31
C LYS A 384 -27.70 -21.37 18.89
N ILE A 385 -28.13 -20.80 20.01
CA ILE A 385 -29.40 -21.17 20.67
C ILE A 385 -30.62 -20.94 19.73
N PRO A 386 -30.76 -19.80 19.02
CA PRO A 386 -31.82 -19.61 18.04
C PRO A 386 -31.77 -20.60 16.87
N GLU A 387 -30.58 -21.03 16.45
CA GLU A 387 -30.41 -22.01 15.38
C GLU A 387 -30.92 -23.39 15.80
N TRP A 388 -30.56 -23.85 17.00
CA TRP A 388 -31.03 -25.12 17.54
C TRP A 388 -32.54 -25.15 17.76
N LEU A 389 -33.13 -24.07 18.31
CA LEU A 389 -34.58 -23.94 18.45
C LEU A 389 -35.29 -23.99 17.08
N SER A 390 -34.71 -23.35 16.06
CA SER A 390 -35.24 -23.41 14.69
C SER A 390 -35.17 -24.81 14.10
N LEU A 391 -34.06 -25.54 14.32
CA LEU A 391 -33.89 -26.93 13.89
C LEU A 391 -34.91 -27.86 14.58
N MET A 392 -35.11 -27.73 15.89
CA MET A 392 -36.11 -28.51 16.63
C MET A 392 -37.53 -28.32 16.07
N ALA A 393 -37.92 -27.07 15.77
CA ALA A 393 -39.21 -26.78 15.16
C ALA A 393 -39.34 -27.42 13.76
N SER A 394 -38.25 -27.39 12.96
CA SER A 394 -38.24 -28.01 11.64
C SER A 394 -38.42 -29.53 11.68
N TRP A 395 -37.83 -30.19 12.68
CA TRP A 395 -37.98 -31.65 12.86
C TRP A 395 -39.40 -32.04 13.26
N GLN A 396 -40.04 -31.25 14.12
CA GLN A 396 -41.44 -31.48 14.53
C GLN A 396 -42.41 -31.40 13.34
N ILE A 397 -42.23 -30.41 12.46
CA ILE A 397 -43.05 -30.26 11.26
C ILE A 397 -42.76 -31.39 10.27
N LYS A 398 -41.48 -31.67 9.98
CA LYS A 398 -41.08 -32.57 8.90
C LYS A 398 -41.32 -34.04 9.21
N TYR A 399 -41.02 -34.50 10.43
CA TYR A 399 -41.00 -35.92 10.76
C TYR A 399 -42.19 -36.36 11.61
N ARG A 400 -42.80 -35.44 12.38
CA ARG A 400 -43.96 -35.75 13.23
C ARG A 400 -45.26 -35.12 12.75
N SER A 401 -45.20 -34.17 11.81
CA SER A 401 -46.35 -33.37 11.36
C SER A 401 -47.12 -32.72 12.53
N ASP A 402 -46.44 -32.46 13.65
CA ASP A 402 -47.03 -31.84 14.83
C ASP A 402 -46.84 -30.32 14.76
N HIS A 403 -47.79 -29.69 14.08
CA HIS A 403 -47.83 -28.24 13.89
C HIS A 403 -48.04 -27.47 15.20
N ALA A 404 -48.73 -28.06 16.18
CA ALA A 404 -49.00 -27.39 17.45
C ALA A 404 -47.75 -27.33 18.33
N ALA A 405 -46.97 -28.42 18.39
CA ALA A 405 -45.70 -28.45 19.11
C ALA A 405 -44.65 -27.55 18.45
N ALA A 406 -44.55 -27.57 17.12
CA ALA A 406 -43.63 -26.70 16.39
C ALA A 406 -43.93 -25.21 16.61
N ARG A 407 -45.22 -24.82 16.62
CA ARG A 407 -45.65 -23.45 16.90
C ARG A 407 -45.15 -22.95 18.25
N LYS A 408 -45.28 -23.75 19.32
CA LYS A 408 -44.81 -23.37 20.66
C LYS A 408 -43.30 -23.09 20.70
N ILE A 409 -42.50 -23.89 19.97
CA ILE A 409 -41.03 -23.71 19.90
C ILE A 409 -40.70 -22.42 19.14
N LEU A 410 -41.40 -22.14 18.03
CA LEU A 410 -41.21 -20.91 17.26
C LEU A 410 -41.66 -19.66 18.03
N GLU A 411 -42.75 -19.73 18.79
CA GLU A 411 -43.21 -18.65 19.67
C GLU A 411 -42.19 -18.35 20.77
N ARG A 412 -41.61 -19.39 21.39
CA ARG A 412 -40.51 -19.26 22.35
C ARG A 412 -39.30 -18.58 21.72
N LEU A 413 -38.92 -18.97 20.51
CA LEU A 413 -37.80 -18.38 19.78
C LEU A 413 -38.03 -16.87 19.52
N ILE A 414 -39.25 -16.48 19.14
CA ILE A 414 -39.60 -15.07 18.88
C ILE A 414 -39.57 -14.26 20.18
N HIS A 415 -40.09 -14.81 21.28
CA HIS A 415 -40.12 -14.14 22.57
C HIS A 415 -38.71 -13.94 23.15
N ASP A 416 -37.89 -15.00 23.15
CA ASP A 416 -36.58 -15.00 23.80
C ASP A 416 -35.50 -14.34 22.91
N TYR A 417 -35.64 -14.36 21.58
CA TYR A 417 -34.61 -13.92 20.63
C TYR A 417 -35.16 -13.07 19.47
N ALA A 418 -35.94 -12.03 19.78
CA ALA A 418 -36.65 -11.19 18.81
C ALA A 418 -35.78 -10.55 17.71
N ALA A 419 -34.49 -10.24 17.99
CA ALA A 419 -33.58 -9.58 17.05
C ALA A 419 -32.79 -10.55 16.15
N SER A 420 -32.97 -11.87 16.30
CA SER A 420 -32.23 -12.86 15.52
C SER A 420 -32.80 -13.02 14.10
N PRO A 421 -31.97 -13.30 13.07
CA PRO A 421 -32.43 -13.67 11.72
C PRO A 421 -33.42 -14.84 11.72
N GLN A 422 -33.25 -15.77 12.66
CA GLN A 422 -34.09 -16.94 12.86
C GLN A 422 -35.49 -16.55 13.38
N ALA A 423 -35.63 -15.48 14.17
CA ALA A 423 -36.93 -14.99 14.65
C ALA A 423 -37.81 -14.42 13.53
N PHE A 424 -37.23 -13.67 12.58
CA PHE A 424 -37.97 -13.19 11.41
C PHE A 424 -38.47 -14.36 10.54
N THR A 425 -37.68 -15.42 10.46
CA THR A 425 -38.04 -16.64 9.74
C THR A 425 -39.16 -17.40 10.48
N ALA A 426 -39.06 -17.51 11.81
CA ALA A 426 -40.09 -18.10 12.66
C ALA A 426 -41.44 -17.36 12.56
N GLN A 427 -41.44 -16.03 12.55
CA GLN A 427 -42.66 -15.22 12.38
C GLN A 427 -43.35 -15.53 11.04
N ARG A 428 -42.56 -15.61 9.96
CA ARG A 428 -43.07 -16.00 8.64
C ARG A 428 -43.66 -17.41 8.64
N HIS A 429 -43.04 -18.35 9.33
CA HIS A 429 -43.56 -19.73 9.42
C HIS A 429 -44.90 -19.80 10.17
N ILE A 430 -45.03 -19.11 11.31
CA ILE A 430 -46.30 -19.09 12.05
C ILE A 430 -47.42 -18.50 11.18
N HIS A 431 -47.14 -17.41 10.46
CA HIS A 431 -48.12 -16.82 9.55
C HIS A 431 -48.56 -17.79 8.45
N LEU A 432 -47.62 -18.50 7.82
CA LEU A 432 -47.95 -19.50 6.79
C LEU A 432 -48.78 -20.66 7.35
N MET A 433 -48.45 -21.15 8.55
CA MET A 433 -49.21 -22.22 9.20
C MET A 433 -50.65 -21.79 9.52
N GLU A 434 -50.86 -20.54 9.92
CA GLU A 434 -52.21 -19.99 10.15
C GLU A 434 -53.01 -19.87 8.86
N GLU A 435 -52.37 -19.49 7.74
CA GLU A 435 -53.01 -19.45 6.43
C GLU A 435 -53.39 -20.86 5.96
N GLU A 436 -52.52 -21.85 6.12
CA GLU A 436 -52.80 -23.25 5.78
C GLU A 436 -53.98 -23.80 6.59
N GLU A 437 -54.02 -23.54 7.91
CA GLU A 437 -55.17 -23.92 8.74
C GLU A 437 -56.46 -23.26 8.28
N ARG A 438 -56.43 -21.96 7.92
CA ARG A 438 -57.61 -21.25 7.39
C ARG A 438 -58.09 -21.85 6.07
N ILE A 439 -57.16 -22.21 5.19
CA ILE A 439 -57.47 -22.85 3.90
C ILE A 439 -58.08 -24.25 4.13
N GLN A 440 -57.51 -25.04 5.04
CA GLN A 440 -58.05 -26.37 5.39
C GLN A 440 -59.45 -26.28 6.01
N LYS A 441 -59.69 -25.31 6.90
CA LYS A 441 -61.02 -25.06 7.47
C LYS A 441 -62.04 -24.66 6.40
N ARG A 442 -61.66 -23.82 5.43
CA ARG A 442 -62.53 -23.46 4.29
C ARG A 442 -62.85 -24.66 3.40
N LYS A 443 -61.84 -25.48 3.05
CA LYS A 443 -62.05 -26.72 2.27
C LYS A 443 -62.95 -27.71 2.99
N ALA A 444 -62.77 -27.91 4.30
CA ALA A 444 -63.63 -28.78 5.09
C ALA A 444 -65.09 -28.28 5.16
N ALA A 445 -65.29 -26.96 5.21
CA ALA A 445 -66.62 -26.35 5.16
C ALA A 445 -67.30 -26.54 3.79
N GLU A 446 -66.57 -26.41 2.68
CA GLU A 446 -67.09 -26.65 1.32
C GLU A 446 -67.44 -28.12 1.07
N VAL A 447 -66.67 -29.06 1.62
CA VAL A 447 -66.96 -30.50 1.52
C VAL A 447 -68.24 -30.86 2.29
N ASN A 448 -68.46 -30.27 3.46
CA ASN A 448 -69.70 -30.46 4.24
C ASN A 448 -70.92 -29.73 3.63
N ALA A 449 -70.72 -28.72 2.79
CA ALA A 449 -71.78 -27.97 2.13
C ALA A 449 -72.33 -28.64 0.86
N LYS A 450 -71.74 -29.74 0.35
CA LYS A 450 -72.29 -30.49 -0.78
C LYS A 450 -73.48 -31.35 -0.32
N PRO A 451 -74.71 -31.14 -0.82
CA PRO A 451 -75.87 -31.92 -0.41
C PRO A 451 -75.74 -33.37 -0.90
N LYS A 452 -75.98 -34.33 0.00
CA LYS A 452 -76.16 -35.76 -0.34
C LYS A 452 -77.35 -35.87 -1.31
N VAL A 453 -77.08 -36.03 -2.60
CA VAL A 453 -78.10 -36.45 -3.58
C VAL A 453 -78.52 -37.86 -3.19
N ARG A 454 -79.69 -37.99 -2.53
CA ARG A 454 -80.37 -39.26 -2.30
C ARG A 454 -80.80 -39.81 -3.66
N LEU A 455 -80.16 -40.89 -4.08
CA LEU A 455 -80.71 -41.80 -5.08
C LEU A 455 -82.02 -42.38 -4.51
N ALA A 456 -83.14 -41.95 -5.06
CA ALA A 456 -84.42 -42.63 -4.90
C ALA A 456 -84.55 -43.69 -6.01
N VAL A 457 -85.03 -44.86 -5.57
CA VAL A 457 -85.26 -46.12 -6.30
C VAL A 457 -86.14 -45.95 -7.54
#